data_AF-A0A847XSZ8-F1
#
_entry.id   AF-A0A847XSZ8-F1
#
_cell.length_a   1.000
_cell.length_b   1.000
_cell.length_c   1.000
_cell.angle_alpha   90.00
_cell.angle_beta   90.00
_cell.angle_gamma   90.00
#
_symmetry.space_group_name_H-M   'P 1'
#
loop_
_entity.id
_entity.type
_entity.pdbx_description
1 polymer ?
#
loop_
_entity_poly.entity_id
_entity_poly.type
_entity_poly.pdbx_seq_one_letter_code
_entity_poly.pdbx_strand_id
1 'polypeptide(L)'
;GYQAAVLAEMGAKVYTIERFRELYLKAQATLTALGYSVDFFYGDGYCGKPQYGPFDGIIITAAIDDIPESLLKQLRTGGRLVAPVGKNDGQVMTLVIRQDEDSFEYSTHGLFMFVPMLKGTVNDK
;
A
#
# COMPACT_ATOMS: atom_id res chain seq x y z
N GLY A 1 -9.06 -5.54 -1.83
CA GLY A 1 -10.27 -5.88 -1.05
C GLY A 1 -9.93 -6.57 0.26
N TYR A 2 -9.61 -7.87 0.22
CA TYR A 2 -9.42 -8.71 1.42
C TYR A 2 -8.46 -8.12 2.46
N GLN A 3 -7.24 -7.74 2.07
CA GLN A 3 -6.26 -7.15 3.01
C GLN A 3 -6.77 -5.86 3.68
N ALA A 4 -7.56 -5.05 2.97
CA ALA A 4 -8.16 -3.84 3.53
C ALA A 4 -9.20 -4.20 4.61
N ALA A 5 -9.99 -5.26 4.40
CA ALA A 5 -10.92 -5.76 5.41
C ALA A 5 -10.18 -6.28 6.65
N VAL A 6 -9.09 -7.05 6.48
CA VAL A 6 -8.25 -7.51 7.60
C VAL A 6 -7.74 -6.35 8.44
N LEU A 7 -7.26 -5.28 7.81
CA LEU A 7 -6.79 -4.08 8.54
C LEU A 7 -7.96 -3.36 9.25
N ALA A 8 -9.13 -3.27 8.62
CA ALA A 8 -10.31 -2.67 9.22
C ALA A 8 -10.79 -3.47 10.44
N GLU A 9 -10.79 -4.81 10.38
CA GLU A 9 -11.08 -5.69 11.53
C GLU A 9 -10.08 -5.51 12.68
N MET A 10 -8.83 -5.18 12.37
CA MET A 10 -7.83 -4.83 13.39
C MET A 10 -8.05 -3.44 14.00
N GLY A 11 -9.12 -2.73 13.61
CA GLY A 11 -9.48 -1.40 14.11
C GLY A 11 -8.79 -0.24 13.40
N ALA A 12 -8.10 -0.49 12.27
CA ALA A 12 -7.43 0.58 11.54
C ALA A 12 -8.44 1.41 10.72
N LYS A 13 -8.20 2.72 10.62
CA LYS A 13 -8.81 3.54 9.58
C LYS A 13 -8.07 3.29 8.26
N VAL A 14 -8.73 2.67 7.29
CA VAL A 14 -8.07 2.16 6.08
C VAL A 14 -8.35 3.05 4.87
N TYR A 15 -7.27 3.49 4.22
CA TYR A 15 -7.28 4.11 2.90
C TYR A 15 -6.63 3.12 1.91
N THR A 16 -7.36 2.68 0.89
CA THR A 16 -6.87 1.66 -0.06
C THR A 16 -6.91 2.20 -1.50
N ILE A 17 -5.82 1.97 -2.24
CA ILE A 17 -5.67 2.43 -3.63
C ILE A 17 -5.58 1.21 -4.54
N GLU A 18 -6.33 1.22 -5.64
CA GLU A 18 -6.29 0.20 -6.68
C GLU A 18 -6.22 0.87 -8.06
N ARG A 19 -5.34 0.36 -8.93
CA ARG A 19 -5.10 0.92 -10.26
C ARG A 19 -6.02 0.35 -11.33
N PHE A 20 -6.60 -0.84 -11.11
CA PHE A 20 -7.55 -1.47 -12.03
C PHE A 20 -8.99 -1.10 -11.65
N ARG A 21 -9.72 -0.44 -12.56
CA ARG A 21 -11.05 0.10 -12.23
C ARG A 21 -12.05 -0.97 -11.81
N GLU A 22 -12.05 -2.11 -12.48
CA GLU A 22 -12.96 -3.21 -12.16
C GLU A 22 -12.70 -3.79 -10.77
N LEU A 23 -11.42 -3.98 -10.40
CA LEU A 23 -11.04 -4.47 -9.08
C LEU A 23 -11.38 -3.46 -7.98
N TYR A 24 -11.17 -2.16 -8.24
CA TYR A 24 -11.58 -1.07 -7.36
C TYR A 24 -13.10 -1.12 -7.08
N LEU A 25 -13.92 -1.15 -8.13
CA LEU A 25 -15.38 -1.18 -8.01
C LEU A 25 -15.86 -2.44 -7.30
N LYS A 26 -15.30 -3.61 -7.65
CA LYS A 26 -15.62 -4.88 -7.03
C LYS A 26 -15.29 -4.86 -5.54
N ALA A 27 -14.10 -4.41 -5.17
CA ALA A 27 -13.69 -4.33 -3.77
C ALA A 27 -14.59 -3.38 -2.96
N GLN A 28 -14.91 -2.21 -3.51
CA GLN A 28 -15.81 -1.24 -2.89
C GLN A 28 -17.20 -1.84 -2.65
N ALA A 29 -17.81 -2.43 -3.68
CA ALA A 29 -19.13 -3.05 -3.57
C ALA A 29 -19.15 -4.19 -2.54
N THR A 30 -18.16 -5.09 -2.60
CA THR A 30 -18.08 -6.23 -1.68
C THR A 30 -17.92 -5.78 -0.22
N LEU A 31 -16.98 -4.89 0.07
CA LEU A 31 -16.72 -4.47 1.46
C LEU A 31 -17.86 -3.62 2.03
N THR A 32 -18.48 -2.77 1.19
CA THR A 32 -19.66 -1.99 1.61
C THR A 32 -20.83 -2.92 1.97
N ALA A 33 -21.09 -3.95 1.17
CA ALA A 33 -22.15 -4.93 1.45
C ALA A 33 -21.91 -5.74 2.72
N LEU A 34 -20.63 -5.92 3.11
CA LEU A 34 -20.23 -6.57 4.36
C LEU A 34 -20.21 -5.62 5.57
N GLY A 35 -20.51 -4.33 5.37
CA GLY A 35 -20.56 -3.34 6.45
C GLY A 35 -19.22 -2.72 6.83
N TYR A 36 -18.17 -2.89 6.02
CA TYR A 36 -16.86 -2.29 6.27
C TYR A 36 -16.83 -0.79 5.96
N SER A 37 -16.23 0.00 6.85
CA SER A 37 -15.92 1.41 6.63
C SER A 37 -14.48 1.58 6.16
N VAL A 38 -14.27 1.58 4.84
CA VAL A 38 -12.95 1.73 4.19
C VAL A 38 -13.03 2.86 3.14
N ASP A 39 -12.01 3.70 3.09
CA ASP A 39 -11.88 4.76 2.08
C ASP A 39 -11.18 4.19 0.82
N PHE A 40 -11.93 4.08 -0.28
CA PHE A 40 -11.45 3.50 -1.54
C PHE A 40 -11.00 4.58 -2.53
N PHE A 41 -9.89 4.35 -3.21
CA PHE A 41 -9.38 5.21 -4.28
C PHE A 41 -9.02 4.42 -5.53
N TYR A 42 -9.55 4.85 -6.66
CA TYR A 42 -9.04 4.46 -7.97
C TYR A 42 -7.85 5.36 -8.32
N GLY A 43 -6.65 4.80 -8.50
CA GLY A 43 -5.47 5.63 -8.71
C GLY A 43 -4.16 4.87 -8.80
N ASP A 44 -3.08 5.62 -9.07
CA ASP A 44 -1.72 5.12 -9.04
C ASP A 44 -1.21 5.05 -7.59
N GLY A 45 -0.87 3.86 -7.12
CA GLY A 45 -0.34 3.66 -5.77
C GLY A 45 1.02 4.34 -5.54
N TYR A 46 1.81 4.63 -6.59
CA TYR A 46 3.09 5.34 -6.44
C TYR A 46 2.91 6.77 -5.92
N CYS A 47 1.72 7.35 -6.12
CA CYS A 47 1.39 8.68 -5.61
C CYS A 47 0.99 8.65 -4.12
N GLY A 48 0.61 7.50 -3.58
CA GLY A 48 0.00 7.40 -2.27
C GLY A 48 -1.24 8.31 -2.13
N LYS A 49 -1.48 8.82 -0.93
CA LYS A 49 -2.58 9.73 -0.60
C LYS A 49 -2.14 10.78 0.43
N PRO A 50 -1.28 11.75 0.03
CA PRO A 50 -0.68 12.71 0.97
C PRO A 50 -1.72 13.58 1.71
N GLN A 51 -2.89 13.83 1.11
CA GLN A 51 -3.98 14.60 1.73
C GLN A 51 -4.58 13.92 2.98
N TYR A 52 -4.36 12.63 3.16
CA TYR A 52 -4.90 11.84 4.28
C TYR A 52 -3.82 11.37 5.25
N GLY A 53 -2.55 11.65 4.92
CA GLY A 53 -1.42 11.36 5.80
C GLY A 53 -1.22 12.46 6.86
N PRO A 54 -0.19 12.32 7.70
CA PRO A 54 0.77 11.22 7.71
C PRO A 54 0.15 9.91 8.24
N PHE A 55 0.60 8.76 7.73
CA PHE A 55 0.09 7.43 8.06
C PHE A 55 0.93 6.75 9.15
N ASP A 56 0.28 6.01 10.05
CA ASP A 56 0.93 5.07 10.97
C ASP A 56 1.57 3.88 10.23
N GLY A 57 0.93 3.45 9.14
CA GLY A 57 1.31 2.27 8.39
C GLY A 57 0.99 2.41 6.91
N ILE A 58 1.91 1.98 6.06
CA ILE A 58 1.69 1.79 4.62
C ILE A 58 2.02 0.33 4.29
N ILE A 59 1.11 -0.37 3.62
CA ILE A 59 1.37 -1.72 3.09
C ILE A 59 1.23 -1.69 1.58
N ILE A 60 2.26 -2.16 0.88
CA ILE A 60 2.25 -2.31 -0.58
C ILE A 60 2.15 -3.81 -0.88
N THR A 61 1.05 -4.22 -1.51
CA THR A 61 0.78 -5.64 -1.84
C THR A 61 1.10 -5.95 -3.30
N ALA A 62 2.12 -5.29 -3.84
CA ALA A 62 2.64 -5.47 -5.19
C ALA A 62 4.16 -5.21 -5.16
N ALA A 63 4.91 -5.93 -5.97
CA ALA A 63 6.36 -5.83 -6.05
C ALA A 63 6.79 -4.46 -6.57
N ILE A 64 7.77 -3.86 -5.91
CA ILE A 64 8.31 -2.56 -6.30
C ILE A 64 9.82 -2.65 -6.47
N ASP A 65 10.36 -2.01 -7.52
CA ASP A 65 11.81 -1.99 -7.76
C ASP A 65 12.56 -1.34 -6.59
N ASP A 66 12.11 -0.14 -6.20
CA ASP A 66 12.64 0.65 -5.09
C ASP A 66 11.49 1.41 -4.42
N ILE A 67 11.56 1.60 -3.10
CA ILE A 67 10.51 2.30 -2.34
C ILE A 67 10.61 3.81 -2.61
N PRO A 68 9.57 4.46 -3.17
CA PRO A 68 9.59 5.89 -3.45
C PRO A 68 9.67 6.72 -2.17
N GLU A 69 10.57 7.70 -2.17
CA GLU A 69 10.67 8.68 -1.08
C GLU A 69 9.35 9.43 -0.84
N SER A 70 8.55 9.64 -1.89
CA SER A 70 7.22 10.25 -1.79
C SER A 70 6.24 9.45 -0.94
N LEU A 71 6.38 8.12 -0.86
CA LEU A 71 5.58 7.27 0.03
C LEU A 71 6.16 7.26 1.45
N LEU A 72 7.48 7.22 1.57
CA LEU A 72 8.15 7.30 2.87
C LEU A 72 7.82 8.60 3.62
N LYS A 73 7.79 9.73 2.91
CA LYS A 73 7.39 11.03 3.46
C LYS A 73 5.93 11.11 3.91
N GLN A 74 5.08 10.19 3.45
CA GLN A 74 3.70 10.07 3.91
C GLN A 74 3.56 9.27 5.21
N LEU A 75 4.62 8.62 5.72
CA LEU A 75 4.61 8.04 7.06
C LEU A 75 4.77 9.12 8.12
N ARG A 76 4.16 8.97 9.30
CA ARG A 76 4.59 9.77 10.47
C ARG A 76 5.93 9.25 11.00
N THR A 77 6.60 10.03 11.85
CA THR A 77 7.72 9.51 12.67
C THR A 77 7.25 8.31 13.51
N GLY A 78 8.02 7.24 13.50
CA GLY A 78 7.69 5.93 14.06
C GLY A 78 6.72 5.09 13.21
N GLY A 79 6.22 5.64 12.10
CA GLY A 79 5.36 4.93 11.14
C GLY A 79 6.15 3.88 10.34
N ARG A 80 5.43 2.90 9.82
CA ARG A 80 6.02 1.71 9.18
C ARG A 80 5.53 1.53 7.75
N LEU A 81 6.43 1.20 6.82
CA LEU A 81 6.07 0.75 5.48
C LEU A 81 6.53 -0.70 5.28
N VAL A 82 5.64 -1.54 4.77
CA VAL A 82 5.96 -2.92 4.39
C VAL A 82 5.70 -3.11 2.91
N ALA A 83 6.71 -3.59 2.17
CA ALA A 83 6.61 -3.83 0.73
C ALA A 83 7.54 -4.97 0.28
N PRO A 84 7.13 -5.79 -0.70
CA PRO A 84 8.04 -6.67 -1.41
C PRO A 84 8.90 -5.85 -2.39
N VAL A 85 10.21 -5.80 -2.15
CA VAL A 85 11.17 -5.01 -2.93
C VAL A 85 12.03 -5.92 -3.80
N GLY A 86 12.10 -5.65 -5.10
CA GLY A 86 12.88 -6.43 -6.06
C GLY A 86 12.16 -6.68 -7.38
N LYS A 87 12.84 -7.41 -8.27
CA LYS A 87 12.40 -7.69 -9.64
C LYS A 87 11.94 -9.14 -9.82
N ASN A 88 11.74 -9.56 -11.06
CA ASN A 88 11.25 -10.90 -11.45
C ASN A 88 12.11 -12.05 -10.91
N ASP A 89 13.37 -11.78 -10.56
CA ASP A 89 14.34 -12.77 -10.11
C ASP A 89 14.18 -13.11 -8.61
N GLY A 90 13.32 -12.37 -7.91
CA GLY A 90 12.99 -12.55 -6.50
C GLY A 90 12.76 -11.20 -5.81
N GLN A 91 11.81 -11.17 -4.87
CA GLN A 91 11.53 -9.99 -4.06
C GLN A 91 11.82 -10.30 -2.59
N VAL A 92 12.36 -9.32 -1.88
CA VAL A 92 12.60 -9.40 -0.45
C VAL A 92 11.54 -8.58 0.26
N MET A 93 10.81 -9.19 1.20
CA MET A 93 9.87 -8.45 2.03
C MET A 93 10.66 -7.47 2.90
N THR A 94 10.40 -6.18 2.72
CA THR A 94 11.16 -5.10 3.35
C THR A 94 10.24 -4.31 4.27
N LEU A 95 10.69 -4.11 5.51
CA LEU A 95 10.09 -3.22 6.48
C LEU A 95 10.95 -1.96 6.57
N VAL A 96 10.32 -0.80 6.45
CA VAL A 96 10.92 0.52 6.67
C VAL A 96 10.25 1.18 7.87
N ILE A 97 11.05 1.75 8.77
CA ILE A 97 10.56 2.54 9.90
C ILE A 97 11.09 3.96 9.74
N ARG A 98 10.19 4.96 9.74
CA ARG A 98 10.60 6.37 9.73
C ARG A 98 11.12 6.77 11.11
N GLN A 99 12.41 7.08 11.22
CA GLN A 99 13.05 7.47 12.46
C GLN A 99 12.94 8.98 12.71
N ASP A 100 13.03 9.79 11.65
CA ASP A 100 12.91 11.25 11.71
C ASP A 100 12.42 11.82 10.36
N GLU A 101 12.57 13.13 10.13
CA GLU A 101 12.15 13.82 8.91
C GLU A 101 12.74 13.16 7.65
N ASP A 102 14.05 12.92 7.63
CA ASP A 102 14.79 12.34 6.49
C ASP A 102 15.55 11.05 6.84
N SER A 103 15.26 10.44 8.00
CA SER A 103 15.94 9.22 8.48
C SER A 103 14.99 8.02 8.49
N PHE A 104 15.46 6.91 7.90
CA PHE A 104 14.69 5.68 7.73
C PHE A 104 15.55 4.45 8.04
N GLU A 105 15.00 3.53 8.82
CA GLU A 105 15.62 2.25 9.12
C GLU A 105 14.97 1.15 8.28
N TYR A 106 15.80 0.26 7.72
CA TYR A 106 15.37 -0.82 6.84
C TYR A 106 15.69 -2.19 7.45
N SER A 107 14.76 -3.13 7.34
CA SER A 107 14.98 -4.54 7.67
C SER A 107 14.32 -5.46 6.65
N THR A 108 14.85 -6.68 6.50
CA THR A 108 14.39 -7.65 5.50
C THR A 108 13.81 -8.91 6.16
N HIS A 109 12.80 -9.49 5.53
CA HIS A 109 11.93 -10.52 6.12
C HIS A 109 11.68 -11.70 5.18
N GLY A 110 12.72 -12.17 4.48
CA GLY A 110 12.65 -13.34 3.61
C GLY A 110 12.18 -13.06 2.18
N LEU A 111 12.11 -14.13 1.37
CA LEU A 111 11.82 -14.09 -0.06
C LEU A 111 10.33 -14.27 -0.35
N PHE A 112 9.81 -13.45 -1.25
CA PHE A 112 8.40 -13.41 -1.66
C PHE A 112 8.26 -13.23 -3.17
N MET A 113 7.06 -13.52 -3.68
CA MET A 113 6.69 -13.30 -5.08
C MET A 113 5.30 -12.64 -5.15
N PHE A 114 5.28 -11.41 -5.63
CA PHE A 114 4.10 -10.58 -5.89
C PHE A 114 4.08 -10.13 -7.35
N VAL A 115 2.88 -9.74 -7.81
CA VAL A 115 2.71 -9.06 -9.10
C VAL A 115 3.38 -7.68 -9.08
N PRO A 116 3.88 -7.16 -10.22
CA PRO A 116 4.53 -5.86 -10.25
C PRO A 116 3.56 -4.72 -9.96
N MET A 117 4.05 -3.72 -9.22
CA MET A 117 3.41 -2.43 -9.07
C MET A 117 3.72 -1.59 -10.32
N LEU A 118 2.68 -1.14 -11.01
CA LEU A 118 2.82 -0.38 -12.26
C LEU A 118 2.22 1.01 -12.11
N LYS A 119 2.85 1.99 -12.76
CA LYS A 119 2.39 3.39 -12.77
C LYS A 119 1.07 3.54 -13.53
N GLY A 120 0.38 4.63 -13.23
CA GLY A 120 -0.90 5.01 -13.84
C GLY A 120 -2.05 4.07 -13.50
N THR A 121 -3.21 4.38 -14.08
CA THR A 121 -4.45 3.63 -13.90
C THR A 121 -4.79 2.83 -15.14
N VAL A 122 -5.45 1.69 -14.95
CA VAL A 122 -6.02 0.86 -16.02
C VAL A 122 -7.54 0.96 -15.95
N ASN A 123 -8.14 1.30 -17.09
CA ASN A 123 -9.57 1.31 -17.27
C ASN A 123 -9.84 0.45 -18.50
N ASP A 124 -10.21 -0.80 -18.29
CA ASP A 124 -10.61 -1.70 -19.38
C ASP A 124 -11.94 -1.18 -19.92
N LYS A 125 -11.86 -0.37 -20.98
CA LYS A 125 -12.97 0.05 -21.84
C LYS A 125 -12.51 -0.03 -23.28
#